data_AF-A0A9E4D189-F1
#
_entry.id   AF-A0A9E4D189-F1
#
_cell.length_a   1.000
_cell.length_b   1.000
_cell.length_c   1.000
_cell.angle_alpha   90.00
_cell.angle_beta   90.00
_cell.angle_gamma   90.00
#
_symmetry.space_group_name_H-M   'P 1'
#
loop_
_entity.id
_entity.type
_entity.pdbx_description
1 polymer ?
#
loop_
_entity_poly.entity_id
_entity_poly.type
_entity_poly.pdbx_seq_one_letter_code
_entity_poly.pdbx_strand_id
1 'polypeptide(L)'
;MDAVRDGIRPVCEAAWTAAFGEAWLTEVHSRDQHAAGLPDPNDLAFLLKGMHNTWNEVWKTRLGPAERGFSSELRDARNGWAHGRAFSSDDAYRVLDTAERLLAAFSAAEQLALVQGLKRDLQRQVFEEQARAEVRKTAAKPTEGEPMKGLSPWREIITPHADVASGRFEQAEFAADLYQVATDNADEEYQDPVAFFRRTYLTNGLKELLTGAARRLSGQGGDPVIDLQTNFGGGKTHSMI
;
A
#
# COMPACT_ATOMS: atom_id res chain seq x y z
N MET A 1 -7.44 16.25 -9.80
CA MET A 1 -7.72 17.68 -10.11
C MET A 1 -8.31 17.83 -11.50
N ASP A 2 -7.74 17.19 -12.55
CA ASP A 2 -8.30 17.24 -13.91
C ASP A 2 -9.76 16.81 -13.99
N ALA A 3 -10.13 15.70 -13.33
CA ALA A 3 -11.54 15.26 -13.26
C ALA A 3 -12.47 16.35 -12.70
N VAL A 4 -12.03 17.13 -11.71
CA VAL A 4 -12.83 18.24 -11.17
C VAL A 4 -12.97 19.34 -12.20
N ARG A 5 -11.86 19.76 -12.83
CA ARG A 5 -11.86 20.77 -13.90
C ARG A 5 -12.84 20.38 -15.00
N ASP A 6 -12.66 19.19 -15.56
CA ASP A 6 -13.42 18.75 -16.73
C ASP A 6 -14.91 18.55 -16.40
N GLY A 7 -15.23 18.21 -15.15
CA GLY A 7 -16.62 18.06 -14.70
C GLY A 7 -17.33 19.39 -14.46
N ILE A 8 -16.65 20.41 -13.92
CA ILE A 8 -17.29 21.70 -13.62
C ILE A 8 -17.22 22.69 -14.79
N ARG A 9 -16.21 22.59 -15.67
CA ARG A 9 -15.94 23.56 -16.75
C ARG A 9 -17.17 23.81 -17.63
N PRO A 10 -17.86 22.80 -18.20
CA PRO A 10 -18.99 23.04 -19.11
C PRO A 10 -20.14 23.80 -18.44
N VAL A 11 -20.41 23.48 -17.18
CA VAL A 11 -21.47 24.13 -16.38
C VAL A 11 -21.07 25.56 -16.03
N CYS A 12 -19.80 25.80 -15.69
CA CYS A 12 -19.28 27.14 -15.42
C CYS A 12 -19.35 28.04 -16.66
N GLU A 13 -18.87 27.55 -17.81
CA GLU A 13 -18.92 28.28 -19.08
C GLU A 13 -20.36 28.63 -19.46
N ALA A 14 -21.30 27.68 -19.37
CA ALA A 14 -22.71 27.93 -19.65
C ALA A 14 -23.33 28.94 -18.68
N ALA A 15 -23.02 28.84 -17.37
CA ALA A 15 -23.54 29.74 -16.36
C ALA A 15 -23.03 31.18 -16.53
N TRP A 16 -21.73 31.35 -16.79
CA TRP A 16 -21.12 32.66 -17.01
C TRP A 16 -21.50 33.27 -18.35
N THR A 17 -21.60 32.47 -19.41
CA THR A 17 -22.13 32.94 -20.71
C THR A 17 -23.56 33.47 -20.56
N ALA A 18 -24.41 32.78 -19.78
CA ALA A 18 -25.77 33.23 -19.52
C ALA A 18 -25.82 34.52 -18.67
N ALA A 19 -24.86 34.74 -17.78
CA ALA A 19 -24.84 35.90 -16.89
C ALA A 19 -24.16 37.13 -17.51
N PHE A 20 -23.09 36.94 -18.29
CA PHE A 20 -22.18 37.99 -18.75
C PHE A 20 -22.03 38.06 -20.27
N GLY A 21 -22.67 37.16 -21.03
CA GLY A 21 -22.61 37.13 -22.49
C GLY A 21 -21.28 36.61 -23.04
N GLU A 22 -20.95 36.98 -24.28
CA GLU A 22 -19.73 36.49 -24.97
C GLU A 22 -18.42 36.96 -24.31
N ALA A 23 -18.45 38.07 -23.57
CA ALA A 23 -17.30 38.61 -22.85
C ALA A 23 -17.11 38.02 -21.45
N TRP A 24 -17.79 36.91 -21.13
CA TRP A 24 -17.79 36.34 -19.77
C TRP A 24 -16.38 36.03 -19.25
N LEU A 25 -15.46 35.62 -20.13
CA LEU A 25 -14.10 35.24 -19.73
C LEU A 25 -13.35 36.45 -19.15
N THR A 26 -13.45 37.60 -19.81
CA THR A 26 -12.88 38.87 -19.34
C THR A 26 -13.59 39.36 -18.09
N GLU A 27 -14.91 39.21 -18.02
CA GLU A 27 -15.71 39.65 -16.87
C GLU A 27 -15.37 38.84 -15.62
N VAL A 28 -15.31 37.51 -15.70
CA VAL A 28 -14.93 36.64 -14.57
C VAL A 28 -13.49 36.92 -14.13
N HIS A 29 -12.58 37.12 -15.09
CA HIS A 29 -11.19 37.47 -14.81
C HIS A 29 -11.05 38.82 -14.07
N SER A 30 -11.85 39.83 -14.45
CA SER A 30 -11.81 41.15 -13.82
C SER A 30 -12.26 41.15 -12.35
N ARG A 31 -13.04 40.13 -11.93
CA ARG A 31 -13.47 39.97 -10.54
C ARG A 31 -12.38 39.44 -9.62
N ASP A 32 -11.28 38.89 -10.13
CA ASP A 32 -10.13 38.51 -9.31
C ASP A 32 -9.14 39.69 -9.18
N GLN A 33 -9.12 40.30 -8.00
CA GLN A 33 -8.20 41.41 -7.67
C GLN A 33 -6.72 41.00 -7.73
N HIS A 34 -6.42 39.70 -7.64
CA HIS A 34 -5.08 39.15 -7.69
C HIS A 34 -4.86 38.32 -8.97
N ALA A 35 -5.65 38.59 -10.02
CA ALA A 35 -5.47 37.95 -11.32
C ALA A 35 -4.07 38.26 -11.87
N ALA A 36 -3.35 37.21 -12.28
CA ALA A 36 -2.07 37.32 -12.97
C ALA A 36 -2.12 36.45 -14.22
N GLY A 37 -1.62 36.98 -15.34
CA GLY A 37 -1.64 36.29 -16.62
C GLY A 37 -2.95 36.47 -17.40
N LEU A 38 -3.16 35.57 -18.37
CA LEU A 38 -4.37 35.52 -19.19
C LEU A 38 -5.40 34.57 -18.55
N PRO A 39 -6.71 34.84 -18.69
CA PRO A 39 -7.72 33.90 -18.23
C PRO A 39 -7.66 32.59 -19.03
N ASP A 40 -7.63 31.47 -18.31
CA ASP A 40 -7.63 30.13 -18.90
C ASP A 40 -8.77 29.28 -18.33
N PRO A 41 -9.81 28.96 -19.12
CA PRO A 41 -10.89 28.07 -18.68
C PRO A 41 -10.44 26.63 -18.46
N ASN A 42 -9.22 26.26 -18.89
CA ASN A 42 -8.61 24.97 -18.60
C ASN A 42 -7.78 24.96 -17.30
N ASP A 43 -7.67 26.09 -16.59
CA ASP A 43 -7.11 26.10 -15.24
C ASP A 43 -8.20 25.91 -14.20
N LEU A 44 -8.11 24.83 -13.41
CA LEU A 44 -9.00 24.59 -12.29
C LEU A 44 -8.99 25.76 -11.28
N ALA A 45 -7.84 26.40 -11.06
CA ALA A 45 -7.77 27.53 -10.15
C ALA A 45 -8.58 28.72 -10.65
N PHE A 46 -8.55 28.99 -11.96
CA PHE A 46 -9.39 30.02 -12.58
C PHE A 46 -10.88 29.70 -12.37
N LEU A 47 -11.31 28.47 -12.65
CA LEU A 47 -12.70 28.06 -12.48
C LEU A 47 -13.19 28.23 -11.02
N LEU A 48 -12.43 27.70 -10.05
CA LEU A 48 -12.81 27.75 -8.64
C LEU A 48 -12.78 29.18 -8.06
N LYS A 49 -11.80 30.00 -8.46
CA LYS A 49 -11.75 31.43 -8.09
C LYS A 49 -12.92 32.20 -8.70
N GLY A 50 -13.19 31.97 -9.99
CA GLY A 50 -14.33 32.57 -10.68
C GLY A 50 -15.63 32.24 -9.96
N MET A 51 -15.85 30.98 -9.59
CA MET A 51 -17.04 30.58 -8.84
C MET A 51 -17.18 31.33 -7.52
N HIS A 52 -16.07 31.46 -6.78
CA HIS A 52 -16.05 32.18 -5.51
C HIS A 52 -16.35 33.67 -5.68
N ASN A 53 -15.72 34.31 -6.66
CA ASN A 53 -15.81 35.76 -6.86
C ASN A 53 -17.15 36.18 -7.47
N THR A 54 -17.79 35.31 -8.27
CA THR A 54 -19.12 35.55 -8.85
C THR A 54 -20.24 34.84 -8.08
N TRP A 55 -19.99 34.42 -6.82
CA TRP A 55 -20.93 33.58 -6.08
C TRP A 55 -22.32 34.19 -5.94
N ASN A 56 -22.38 35.46 -5.52
CA ASN A 56 -23.65 36.14 -5.24
C ASN A 56 -24.47 36.41 -6.50
N GLU A 57 -23.81 36.60 -7.64
CA GLU A 57 -24.44 36.96 -8.92
C GLU A 57 -24.89 35.74 -9.72
N VAL A 58 -24.08 34.66 -9.71
CA VAL A 58 -24.26 33.51 -10.62
C VAL A 58 -24.70 32.24 -9.87
N TRP A 59 -24.14 31.99 -8.69
CA TRP A 59 -24.20 30.66 -8.06
C TRP A 59 -25.19 30.55 -6.90
N LYS A 60 -25.45 31.65 -6.17
CA LYS A 60 -26.30 31.66 -4.96
C LYS A 60 -27.72 31.10 -5.17
N THR A 61 -28.25 31.17 -6.38
CA THR A 61 -29.58 30.64 -6.73
C THR A 61 -29.57 29.19 -7.17
N ARG A 62 -28.39 28.63 -7.52
CA ARG A 62 -28.21 27.27 -8.04
C ARG A 62 -27.53 26.33 -7.05
N LEU A 63 -26.64 26.86 -6.22
CA LEU A 63 -25.80 26.14 -5.28
C LEU A 63 -25.93 26.72 -3.87
N GLY A 64 -25.75 25.88 -2.86
CA GLY A 64 -25.85 26.24 -1.46
C GLY A 64 -24.51 26.65 -0.83
N PRO A 65 -24.54 27.05 0.46
CA PRO A 65 -23.32 27.40 1.20
C PRO A 65 -22.29 26.26 1.28
N ALA A 66 -22.75 25.00 1.25
CA ALA A 66 -21.88 23.83 1.30
C ALA A 66 -20.97 23.75 0.06
N GLU A 67 -21.53 23.94 -1.13
CA GLU A 67 -20.79 23.89 -2.39
C GLU A 67 -19.79 25.05 -2.50
N ARG A 68 -20.11 26.21 -1.92
CA ARG A 68 -19.15 27.30 -1.77
C ARG A 68 -17.95 26.87 -0.93
N GLY A 69 -18.21 26.15 0.17
CA GLY A 69 -17.18 25.54 1.00
C GLY A 69 -16.31 24.56 0.21
N PHE A 70 -16.93 23.65 -0.55
CA PHE A 70 -16.21 22.66 -1.36
C PHE A 70 -15.30 23.31 -2.40
N SER A 71 -15.79 24.35 -3.09
CA SER A 71 -14.97 25.08 -4.07
C SER A 71 -13.74 25.75 -3.45
N SER A 72 -13.88 26.26 -2.21
CA SER A 72 -12.79 26.92 -1.48
C SER A 72 -11.75 25.89 -1.01
N GLU A 73 -12.19 24.76 -0.47
CA GLU A 73 -11.31 23.68 -0.04
C GLU A 73 -10.53 23.06 -1.21
N LEU A 74 -11.18 22.82 -2.36
CA LEU A 74 -10.50 22.32 -3.55
C LEU A 74 -9.48 23.32 -4.12
N ARG A 75 -9.77 24.61 -4.02
CA ARG A 75 -8.85 25.66 -4.44
C ARG A 75 -7.61 25.66 -3.55
N ASP A 76 -7.79 25.57 -2.24
CA ASP A 76 -6.69 25.55 -1.28
C ASP A 76 -5.83 24.28 -1.45
N ALA A 77 -6.46 23.13 -1.69
CA ALA A 77 -5.77 21.89 -2.02
C ALA A 77 -4.97 21.99 -3.34
N ARG A 78 -5.56 22.54 -4.40
CA ARG A 78 -4.86 22.76 -5.69
C ARG A 78 -3.68 23.69 -5.50
N ASN A 79 -3.84 24.80 -4.78
CA ASN A 79 -2.77 25.74 -4.51
C ASN A 79 -1.63 25.09 -3.73
N GLY A 80 -1.95 24.31 -2.69
CA GLY A 80 -0.96 23.53 -1.94
C GLY A 80 -0.16 22.60 -2.86
N TRP A 81 -0.84 21.88 -3.74
CA TRP A 81 -0.19 21.00 -4.72
C TRP A 81 0.71 21.76 -5.70
N ALA A 82 0.25 22.89 -6.23
CA ALA A 82 1.04 23.72 -7.14
C ALA A 82 2.31 24.30 -6.48
N HIS A 83 2.31 24.47 -5.15
CA HIS A 83 3.47 24.90 -4.37
C HIS A 83 4.31 23.73 -3.84
N GLY A 84 4.07 22.48 -4.28
CA GLY A 84 4.86 21.32 -3.89
C GLY A 84 4.64 20.85 -2.45
N ARG A 85 3.49 21.20 -1.84
CA ARG A 85 3.14 20.70 -0.50
C ARG A 85 2.94 19.18 -0.53
N ALA A 86 3.52 18.50 0.45
CA ALA A 86 3.27 17.07 0.66
C ALA A 86 1.82 16.83 1.13
N PHE A 87 1.21 15.75 0.65
CA PHE A 87 -0.13 15.31 1.06
C PHE A 87 -0.02 14.05 1.89
N SER A 88 -0.72 14.00 3.02
CA SER A 88 -1.00 12.73 3.70
C SER A 88 -2.11 11.96 2.98
N SER A 89 -2.23 10.67 3.26
CA SER A 89 -3.34 9.85 2.76
C SER A 89 -4.70 10.38 3.22
N ASP A 90 -4.78 10.95 4.43
CA ASP A 90 -6.01 11.56 4.97
C ASP A 90 -6.36 12.85 4.24
N ASP A 91 -5.36 13.70 3.95
CA ASP A 91 -5.55 14.91 3.14
C ASP A 91 -6.04 14.56 1.74
N ALA A 92 -5.42 13.57 1.09
CA ALA A 92 -5.81 13.12 -0.24
C ALA A 92 -7.24 12.57 -0.23
N TYR A 93 -7.60 11.77 0.78
CA TYR A 93 -8.96 11.25 0.94
C TYR A 93 -9.98 12.39 1.11
N ARG A 94 -9.66 13.38 1.95
CA ARG A 94 -10.51 14.54 2.18
C ARG A 94 -10.75 15.34 0.89
N VAL A 95 -9.70 15.60 0.13
CA VAL A 95 -9.79 16.29 -1.17
C VAL A 95 -10.65 15.51 -2.16
N LEU A 96 -10.51 14.17 -2.21
CA LEU A 96 -11.34 13.32 -3.06
C LEU A 96 -12.81 13.32 -2.62
N ASP A 97 -13.11 13.32 -1.32
CA ASP A 97 -14.49 13.45 -0.80
C ASP A 97 -15.12 14.79 -1.19
N THR A 98 -14.37 15.89 -1.04
CA THR A 98 -14.84 17.23 -1.42
C THR A 98 -15.05 17.33 -2.95
N ALA A 99 -14.15 16.74 -3.74
CA ALA A 99 -14.30 16.64 -5.20
C ALA A 99 -15.57 15.86 -5.59
N GLU A 100 -15.83 14.73 -4.94
CA GLU A 100 -17.01 13.89 -5.15
C GLU A 100 -18.30 14.68 -4.91
N ARG A 101 -18.39 15.40 -3.80
CA ARG A 101 -19.56 16.22 -3.44
C ARG A 101 -19.79 17.36 -4.43
N LEU A 102 -18.73 18.05 -4.85
CA LEU A 102 -18.84 19.12 -5.82
C LEU A 102 -19.27 18.59 -7.19
N LEU A 103 -18.66 17.51 -7.68
CA LEU A 103 -19.02 16.90 -8.96
C LEU A 103 -20.46 16.37 -8.97
N ALA A 104 -20.94 15.84 -7.85
CA ALA A 104 -22.34 15.46 -7.70
C ALA A 104 -23.29 16.66 -7.81
N ALA A 105 -22.97 17.79 -7.17
CA ALA A 105 -23.76 19.02 -7.28
C ALA A 105 -23.79 19.58 -8.72
N PHE A 106 -22.75 19.30 -9.49
CA PHE A 106 -22.63 19.69 -10.90
C PHE A 106 -23.18 18.64 -11.88
N SER A 107 -23.71 17.52 -11.39
CA SER A 107 -24.21 16.40 -12.22
C SER A 107 -23.17 15.83 -13.21
N ALA A 108 -21.88 15.91 -12.86
CA ALA A 108 -20.76 15.47 -13.69
C ALA A 108 -20.49 13.96 -13.51
N ALA A 109 -21.39 13.12 -14.01
CA ALA A 109 -21.44 11.69 -13.71
C ALA A 109 -20.16 10.91 -14.07
N GLU A 110 -19.55 11.21 -15.22
CA GLU A 110 -18.32 10.53 -15.67
C GLU A 110 -17.14 10.86 -14.74
N GLN A 111 -16.94 12.14 -14.44
CA GLN A 111 -15.86 12.60 -13.58
C GLN A 111 -16.07 12.17 -12.12
N LEU A 112 -17.33 12.11 -11.68
CA LEU A 112 -17.71 11.58 -10.37
C LEU A 112 -17.28 10.12 -10.24
N ALA A 113 -17.55 9.28 -11.24
CA ALA A 113 -17.15 7.87 -11.23
C ALA A 113 -15.62 7.71 -11.18
N LEU A 114 -14.87 8.56 -11.90
CA LEU A 114 -13.40 8.57 -11.84
C LEU A 114 -12.89 8.90 -10.43
N VAL A 115 -13.42 9.95 -9.79
CA VAL A 115 -13.02 10.35 -8.43
C VAL A 115 -13.38 9.27 -7.41
N GLN A 116 -14.54 8.63 -7.54
CA GLN A 116 -14.92 7.50 -6.68
C GLN A 116 -14.00 6.29 -6.84
N GLY A 117 -13.53 6.02 -8.07
CA GLY A 117 -12.51 5.00 -8.34
C GLY A 117 -11.21 5.30 -7.58
N LEU A 118 -10.68 6.52 -7.76
CA LEU A 118 -9.45 6.97 -7.08
C LEU A 118 -9.57 6.89 -5.55
N LYS A 119 -10.74 7.23 -5.00
CA LYS A 119 -11.01 7.16 -3.55
C LYS A 119 -10.95 5.72 -3.03
N ARG A 120 -11.54 4.77 -3.76
CA ARG A 120 -11.49 3.34 -3.42
C ARG A 120 -10.08 2.77 -3.52
N ASP A 121 -9.32 3.18 -4.54
CA ASP A 121 -7.93 2.76 -4.72
C ASP A 121 -7.03 3.26 -3.60
N LEU A 122 -7.15 4.53 -3.22
CA LEU A 122 -6.42 5.11 -2.09
C LEU A 122 -6.74 4.36 -0.78
N GLN A 123 -8.01 4.11 -0.50
CA GLN A 123 -8.42 3.37 0.69
C GLN A 123 -7.81 1.96 0.71
N ARG A 124 -7.83 1.25 -0.42
CA ARG A 124 -7.21 -0.08 -0.55
C ARG A 124 -5.71 -0.03 -0.22
N GLN A 125 -4.98 0.93 -0.78
CA GLN A 125 -3.55 1.10 -0.50
C GLN A 125 -3.28 1.36 0.98
N VAL A 126 -4.06 2.25 1.62
CA VAL A 126 -3.93 2.56 3.04
C VAL A 126 -4.18 1.31 3.89
N PHE A 127 -5.21 0.53 3.59
CA PHE A 127 -5.49 -0.70 4.33
C PHE A 127 -4.38 -1.74 4.17
N GLU A 128 -3.84 -1.91 2.96
CA GLU A 128 -2.71 -2.81 2.73
C GLU A 128 -1.45 -2.37 3.49
N GLU A 129 -1.17 -1.07 3.52
CA GLU A 129 -0.04 -0.52 4.26
C GLU A 129 -0.20 -0.71 5.77
N GLN A 130 -1.39 -0.44 6.31
CA GLN A 130 -1.72 -0.68 7.72
C GLN A 130 -1.60 -2.16 8.08
N ALA A 131 -2.12 -3.06 7.24
CA ALA A 131 -1.99 -4.51 7.46
C ALA A 131 -0.52 -4.94 7.49
N ARG A 132 0.30 -4.44 6.56
CA ARG A 132 1.75 -4.71 6.54
C ARG A 132 2.44 -4.14 7.78
N ALA A 133 2.06 -2.94 8.22
CA ALA A 133 2.63 -2.31 9.41
C ALA A 133 2.30 -3.12 10.69
N GLU A 134 1.07 -3.60 10.84
CA GLU A 134 0.68 -4.45 11.98
C GLU A 134 1.35 -5.82 11.96
N VAL A 135 1.52 -6.43 10.77
CA VAL A 135 2.30 -7.68 10.63
C VAL A 135 3.76 -7.45 11.05
N ARG A 136 4.39 -6.36 10.59
CA ARG A 136 5.77 -6.00 10.98
C ARG A 136 5.88 -5.75 12.48
N LYS A 137 4.92 -5.02 13.07
CA LYS A 137 4.89 -4.74 14.51
C LYS A 137 4.72 -6.01 15.34
N THR A 138 3.89 -6.94 14.89
CA THR A 138 3.68 -8.24 15.54
C THR A 138 4.94 -9.10 15.44
N ALA A 139 5.61 -9.13 14.28
CA ALA A 139 6.88 -9.85 14.10
C ALA A 139 8.06 -9.21 14.85
N ALA A 140 8.02 -7.90 15.09
CA ALA A 140 9.05 -7.16 15.79
C ALA A 140 8.91 -7.17 17.32
N LYS A 141 7.81 -7.71 17.87
CA LYS A 141 7.77 -7.99 19.31
C LYS A 141 8.83 -9.05 19.60
N PRO A 142 9.87 -8.74 20.39
CA PRO A 142 10.78 -9.77 20.86
C PRO A 142 9.94 -10.85 21.53
N THR A 143 10.27 -12.12 21.31
CA THR A 143 9.73 -13.21 22.11
C THR A 143 9.99 -12.85 23.58
N GLU A 144 8.94 -12.40 24.29
CA GLU A 144 9.00 -12.13 25.72
C GLU A 144 9.22 -13.47 26.42
N GLY A 145 10.48 -13.83 26.59
CA GLY A 145 10.92 -14.82 27.54
C GLY A 145 11.79 -14.12 28.56
N GLU A 146 11.53 -14.33 29.85
CA GLU A 146 12.58 -14.10 30.84
C GLU A 146 13.72 -15.07 30.51
N PRO A 147 14.90 -14.60 30.04
CA PRO A 147 16.01 -15.51 29.83
C PRO A 147 16.36 -16.12 31.18
N MET A 148 16.51 -17.44 31.21
CA MET A 148 16.88 -18.18 32.42
C MET A 148 18.12 -17.52 33.02
N LYS A 149 18.03 -17.05 34.28
CA LYS A 149 19.14 -16.34 34.95
C LYS A 149 20.39 -17.23 34.94
N GLY A 150 21.52 -16.68 34.47
CA GLY A 150 22.81 -17.36 34.46
C GLY A 150 23.22 -18.01 33.13
N LEU A 151 22.42 -17.88 32.06
CA LEU A 151 22.85 -18.27 30.72
C LEU A 151 23.67 -17.16 30.07
N SER A 152 24.88 -17.49 29.61
CA SER A 152 25.66 -16.58 28.77
C SER A 152 24.96 -16.34 27.43
N PRO A 153 24.96 -15.10 26.90
CA PRO A 153 24.43 -14.83 25.57
C PRO A 153 25.02 -15.78 24.53
N TRP A 154 24.20 -16.31 23.62
CA TRP A 154 24.66 -17.26 22.61
C TRP A 154 25.85 -16.73 21.78
N ARG A 155 25.90 -15.41 21.58
CA ARG A 155 26.99 -14.72 20.86
C ARG A 155 28.35 -14.86 21.54
N GLU A 156 28.38 -15.13 22.84
CA GLU A 156 29.60 -15.30 23.62
C GLU A 156 30.07 -16.77 23.67
N ILE A 157 29.18 -17.72 23.36
CA ILE A 157 29.46 -19.17 23.49
C ILE A 157 29.44 -19.92 22.15
N ILE A 158 28.97 -19.29 21.08
CA ILE A 158 28.93 -19.86 19.73
C ILE A 158 29.71 -18.96 18.78
N THR A 159 30.65 -19.56 18.04
CA THR A 159 31.29 -18.92 16.90
C THR A 159 30.39 -19.10 15.68
N PRO A 160 29.87 -18.03 15.05
CA PRO A 160 29.09 -18.14 13.82
C PRO A 160 29.90 -18.82 12.71
N HIS A 161 29.21 -19.49 11.79
CA HIS A 161 29.84 -20.09 10.63
C HIS A 161 30.53 -19.01 9.76
N ALA A 162 31.54 -19.40 8.99
CA ALA A 162 32.46 -18.47 8.35
C ALA A 162 31.80 -17.55 7.30
N ASP A 163 30.77 -18.04 6.62
CA ASP A 163 29.87 -17.31 5.72
C ASP A 163 29.14 -16.17 6.43
N VAL A 164 28.49 -16.46 7.56
CA VAL A 164 27.75 -15.50 8.41
C VAL A 164 28.71 -14.51 9.06
N ALA A 165 29.87 -14.98 9.55
CA ALA A 165 30.88 -14.15 10.18
C ALA A 165 31.58 -13.21 9.17
N SER A 166 31.74 -13.61 7.91
CA SER A 166 32.40 -12.82 6.87
C SER A 166 31.46 -11.89 6.08
N GLY A 167 30.15 -11.96 6.32
CA GLY A 167 29.16 -11.13 5.63
C GLY A 167 28.94 -11.48 4.16
N ARG A 168 29.55 -12.57 3.67
CA ARG A 168 29.28 -13.17 2.35
C ARG A 168 28.05 -14.04 2.46
N PHE A 169 26.90 -13.38 2.55
CA PHE A 169 25.60 -14.02 2.71
C PHE A 169 24.95 -14.20 1.34
N GLU A 170 24.92 -15.43 0.83
CA GLU A 170 24.07 -15.78 -0.32
C GLU A 170 22.86 -16.58 0.16
N GLN A 171 21.69 -15.94 0.11
CA GLN A 171 20.43 -16.52 0.56
C GLN A 171 20.03 -17.81 -0.20
N ALA A 172 20.62 -18.02 -1.38
CA ALA A 172 20.43 -19.20 -2.21
C ALA A 172 21.10 -20.46 -1.65
N GLU A 173 22.21 -20.34 -0.91
CA GLU A 173 22.97 -21.49 -0.38
C GLU A 173 22.23 -22.24 0.75
N PHE A 174 21.27 -21.61 1.42
CA PHE A 174 20.50 -22.21 2.53
C PHE A 174 19.16 -22.82 2.11
N ALA A 175 18.78 -22.70 0.84
CA ALA A 175 17.56 -23.30 0.33
C ALA A 175 17.86 -24.73 -0.13
N ALA A 176 17.59 -25.70 0.75
CA ALA A 176 17.57 -27.11 0.39
C ALA A 176 16.73 -27.36 -0.88
N ASP A 177 17.32 -27.96 -1.92
CA ASP A 177 16.64 -28.36 -3.14
C ASP A 177 16.55 -29.89 -3.22
N LEU A 178 15.33 -30.42 -3.07
CA LEU A 178 15.05 -31.85 -3.11
C LEU A 178 15.43 -32.49 -4.44
N TYR A 179 15.35 -31.75 -5.55
CA TYR A 179 15.74 -32.27 -6.85
C TYR A 179 17.25 -32.48 -6.92
N GLN A 180 18.04 -31.56 -6.36
CA GLN A 180 19.49 -31.70 -6.29
C GLN A 180 19.90 -32.88 -5.40
N VAL A 181 19.27 -33.04 -4.24
CA VAL A 181 19.52 -34.18 -3.35
C VAL A 181 19.17 -35.50 -4.05
N ALA A 182 18.03 -35.56 -4.75
CA ALA A 182 17.60 -36.76 -5.46
C ALA A 182 18.45 -37.08 -6.71
N THR A 183 19.26 -36.14 -7.20
CA THR A 183 20.13 -36.31 -8.38
C THR A 183 21.62 -36.35 -8.03
N ASP A 184 21.95 -36.48 -6.74
CA ASP A 184 23.32 -36.50 -6.21
C ASP A 184 24.16 -35.26 -6.57
N ASN A 185 23.50 -34.10 -6.68
CA ASN A 185 24.11 -32.82 -7.07
C ASN A 185 23.93 -31.73 -6.00
N ALA A 186 23.49 -32.08 -4.79
CA ALA A 186 23.42 -31.14 -3.68
C ALA A 186 24.79 -30.97 -3.01
N ASP A 187 24.94 -29.88 -2.25
CA ASP A 187 26.11 -29.68 -1.40
C ASP A 187 26.27 -30.83 -0.40
N GLU A 188 27.50 -31.10 0.01
CA GLU A 188 27.85 -32.20 0.94
C GLU A 188 26.98 -32.19 2.21
N GLU A 189 26.57 -30.99 2.66
CA GLU A 189 25.76 -30.80 3.86
C GLU A 189 24.33 -31.37 3.76
N TYR A 190 23.78 -31.44 2.54
CA TYR A 190 22.47 -32.01 2.24
C TYR A 190 22.56 -33.39 1.58
N GLN A 191 23.70 -33.71 0.98
CA GLN A 191 23.92 -34.97 0.25
C GLN A 191 24.41 -36.11 1.16
N ASP A 192 25.35 -35.86 2.07
CA ASP A 192 25.84 -36.87 3.01
C ASP A 192 24.91 -36.97 4.23
N PRO A 193 24.26 -38.13 4.48
CA PRO A 193 23.40 -38.30 5.64
C PRO A 193 24.11 -38.03 6.97
N VAL A 194 25.40 -38.35 7.08
CA VAL A 194 26.15 -38.15 8.33
C VAL A 194 26.40 -36.66 8.57
N ALA A 195 26.81 -35.90 7.55
CA ALA A 195 26.95 -34.45 7.61
C ALA A 195 25.61 -33.76 7.90
N PHE A 196 24.54 -34.20 7.23
CA PHE A 196 23.19 -33.66 7.39
C PHE A 196 22.68 -33.80 8.83
N PHE A 197 22.71 -35.02 9.40
CA PHE A 197 22.23 -35.26 10.76
C PHE A 197 23.14 -34.67 11.84
N ARG A 198 24.42 -34.42 11.55
CA ARG A 198 25.32 -33.72 12.47
C ARG A 198 24.92 -32.26 12.69
N ARG A 199 24.33 -31.64 11.66
CA ARG A 199 23.88 -30.23 11.68
C ARG A 199 22.39 -30.09 11.95
N THR A 200 21.63 -31.19 11.88
CA THR A 200 20.19 -31.21 12.07
C THR A 200 19.83 -31.59 13.50
N TYR A 201 19.19 -30.67 14.22
CA TYR A 201 18.61 -30.98 15.52
C TYR A 201 17.28 -31.74 15.34
N LEU A 202 17.23 -32.99 15.84
CA LEU A 202 16.03 -33.82 15.79
C LEU A 202 14.98 -33.33 16.81
N THR A 203 14.11 -32.42 16.36
CA THR A 203 12.95 -31.96 17.12
C THR A 203 11.96 -33.10 17.36
N ASN A 204 11.06 -32.94 18.34
CA ASN A 204 10.02 -33.96 18.61
C ASN A 204 9.16 -34.22 17.37
N GLY A 205 8.74 -33.17 16.66
CA GLY A 205 7.95 -33.31 15.43
C GLY A 205 8.69 -34.07 14.32
N LEU A 206 9.99 -33.81 14.13
CA LEU A 206 10.79 -34.53 13.14
C LEU A 206 10.97 -36.01 13.53
N LYS A 207 11.14 -36.31 14.82
CA LYS A 207 11.17 -37.70 15.32
C LYS A 207 9.85 -38.43 15.07
N GLU A 208 8.73 -37.76 15.32
CA GLU A 208 7.38 -38.32 15.07
C GLU A 208 7.18 -38.58 13.57
N LEU A 209 7.54 -37.63 12.71
CA LEU A 209 7.49 -37.77 11.26
C LEU A 209 8.31 -38.98 10.77
N LEU A 210 9.58 -39.07 11.16
CA LEU A 210 10.47 -40.18 10.78
C LEU A 210 9.95 -41.53 11.29
N THR A 211 9.43 -41.58 12.52
CA THR A 211 8.84 -42.79 13.10
C THR A 211 7.61 -43.24 12.31
N GLY A 212 6.74 -42.30 11.94
CA GLY A 212 5.57 -42.56 11.11
C GLY A 212 5.94 -43.11 9.72
N ALA A 213 6.90 -42.47 9.06
CA ALA A 213 7.42 -42.90 7.77
C ALA A 213 8.01 -44.32 7.83
N ALA A 214 8.85 -44.62 8.84
CA ALA A 214 9.45 -45.94 9.02
C ALA A 214 8.41 -47.04 9.28
N ARG A 215 7.40 -46.76 10.11
CA ARG A 215 6.27 -47.69 10.34
C ARG A 215 5.51 -47.97 9.05
N ARG A 216 5.32 -46.94 8.21
CA ARG A 216 4.60 -47.08 6.94
C ARG A 216 5.39 -47.92 5.94
N LEU A 217 6.67 -47.63 5.77
CA LEU A 217 7.57 -48.37 4.88
C LEU A 217 7.76 -49.82 5.31
N SER A 218 7.70 -50.10 6.62
CA SER A 218 7.78 -51.46 7.16
C SER A 218 6.45 -52.23 7.18
N GLY A 219 5.35 -51.62 6.72
CA GLY A 219 4.02 -52.26 6.69
C GLY A 219 3.32 -52.35 8.06
N GLN A 220 3.83 -51.63 9.07
CA GLN A 220 3.31 -51.63 10.44
C GLN A 220 2.25 -50.54 10.71
N GLY A 221 1.73 -49.90 9.65
CA GLY A 221 0.77 -48.79 9.74
C GLY A 221 1.45 -47.41 9.65
N GLY A 222 0.73 -46.33 9.96
CA GLY A 222 1.21 -44.95 9.78
C GLY A 222 0.43 -44.19 8.71
N ASP A 223 0.45 -42.86 8.81
CA ASP A 223 -0.36 -41.98 7.97
C ASP A 223 0.14 -41.99 6.51
N PRO A 224 -0.75 -42.24 5.53
CA PRO A 224 -0.36 -42.36 4.13
C PRO A 224 -0.06 -41.00 3.47
N VAL A 225 -0.56 -39.90 4.05
CA VAL A 225 -0.38 -38.53 3.56
C VAL A 225 -0.19 -37.65 4.79
N ILE A 226 0.85 -36.82 4.77
CA ILE A 226 1.18 -35.90 5.86
C ILE A 226 1.28 -34.50 5.27
N ASP A 227 0.49 -33.56 5.81
CA ASP A 227 0.55 -32.15 5.43
C ASP A 227 1.52 -31.40 6.38
N LEU A 228 2.65 -30.95 5.82
CA LEU A 228 3.65 -30.19 6.57
C LEU A 228 3.23 -28.72 6.65
N GLN A 229 2.43 -28.37 7.66
CA GLN A 229 2.07 -26.99 7.93
C GLN A 229 3.10 -26.33 8.84
N THR A 230 4.08 -25.64 8.24
CA THR A 230 4.96 -24.72 8.99
C THR A 230 4.97 -23.33 8.38
N ASN A 231 5.20 -22.32 9.20
CA ASN A 231 5.37 -20.93 8.76
C ASN A 231 6.57 -20.79 7.81
N PHE A 232 6.71 -19.64 7.14
CA PHE A 232 7.87 -19.34 6.30
C PHE A 232 9.19 -19.58 7.07
N GLY A 233 10.13 -20.30 6.47
CA GLY A 233 11.40 -20.68 7.11
C GLY A 233 11.32 -21.83 8.12
N GLY A 234 10.14 -22.44 8.33
CA GLY A 234 9.93 -23.51 9.31
C GLY A 234 10.41 -24.92 8.88
N GLY A 235 11.39 -25.02 7.96
CA GLY A 235 12.08 -26.29 7.68
C GLY A 235 11.29 -27.39 6.96
N LYS A 236 10.25 -27.08 6.15
CA LYS A 236 9.48 -28.12 5.41
C LYS A 236 10.36 -28.96 4.50
N THR A 237 11.12 -28.28 3.64
CA THR A 237 12.04 -28.94 2.70
C THR A 237 13.13 -29.70 3.43
N HIS A 238 13.61 -29.14 4.56
CA HIS A 238 14.57 -29.80 5.44
C HIS A 238 14.02 -31.09 6.06
N SER A 239 12.74 -31.13 6.42
CA SER A 239 12.08 -32.33 6.95
C SER A 239 11.80 -33.40 5.89
N MET A 240 11.86 -33.04 4.61
CA MET A 240 11.66 -33.96 3.49
C MET A 240 12.95 -34.64 3.03
N ILE A 241 14.11 -34.07 3.37
CA ILE A 241 15.44 -34.66 3.18
C ILE A 241 15.69 -35.69 4.29
#